data_AF-A0A6B0GT48-F1
#
_entry.id   AF-A0A6B0GT48-F1
#
_cell.length_a   1.000
_cell.length_b   1.000
_cell.length_c   1.000
_cell.angle_alpha   90.00
_cell.angle_beta   90.00
_cell.angle_gamma   90.00
#
_symmetry.space_group_name_H-M   'P 1'
#
loop_
_entity.id
_entity.type
_entity.pdbx_description
1 polymer ?
#
loop_
_entity_poly.entity_id
_entity_poly.type
_entity_poly.pdbx_seq_one_letter_code
_entity_poly.pdbx_strand_id
1 'polypeptide(L)'
;MLSGELSVETGGSVDVRYTVENTGEESVELTFRDGGHADCVVLDGDSEVWRWSEGRMFTMAMGHETVAPGDSLAFEFEWTPSTTGEYTVRGELRADEEDCRAERTISVESVE
;
A
#
# COMPACT_ATOMS: atom_id res chain seq x y z
N MET A 1 1.83 13.16 -12.54
CA MET A 1 1.31 13.36 -11.16
C MET A 1 0.74 12.03 -10.71
N LEU A 2 1.17 11.51 -9.57
CA LEU A 2 0.63 10.25 -9.07
C LEU A 2 -0.50 10.48 -8.07
N SER A 3 -1.51 9.62 -8.12
CA SER A 3 -2.60 9.56 -7.16
C SER A 3 -2.70 8.15 -6.59
N GLY A 4 -2.83 8.05 -5.27
CA GLY A 4 -3.01 6.79 -4.58
C GLY A 4 -4.47 6.58 -4.21
N GLU A 5 -4.97 5.36 -4.39
CA GLU A 5 -6.28 4.94 -3.94
C GLU A 5 -6.20 3.62 -3.18
N LEU A 6 -6.98 3.49 -2.10
CA LEU A 6 -7.12 2.25 -1.33
C LEU A 6 -8.54 1.68 -1.43
N SER A 7 -8.61 0.45 -1.91
CA SER A 7 -9.76 -0.43 -1.73
C SER A 7 -9.47 -1.42 -0.62
N VAL A 8 -10.35 -1.48 0.37
CA VAL A 8 -10.22 -2.39 1.51
C VAL A 8 -11.51 -3.18 1.66
N GLU A 9 -11.38 -4.50 1.75
CA GLU A 9 -12.44 -5.46 1.99
C GLU A 9 -12.21 -6.13 3.34
N THR A 10 -13.24 -6.13 4.20
CA THR A 10 -13.17 -6.69 5.55
C THR A 10 -14.01 -7.96 5.63
N GLY A 11 -13.42 -9.02 6.18
CA GLY A 11 -14.05 -10.32 6.41
C GLY A 11 -13.32 -11.05 7.55
N GLY A 12 -12.94 -12.32 7.33
CA GLY A 12 -12.03 -13.02 8.25
C GLY A 12 -10.60 -12.51 8.20
N SER A 13 -10.21 -11.95 7.05
CA SER A 13 -9.02 -11.15 6.80
C SER A 13 -9.41 -9.74 6.33
N VAL A 14 -8.42 -8.86 6.29
CA VAL A 14 -8.50 -7.56 5.65
C VAL A 14 -7.66 -7.60 4.40
N ASP A 15 -8.34 -7.57 3.26
CA ASP A 15 -7.74 -7.54 1.94
C ASP A 15 -7.62 -6.08 1.48
N VAL A 16 -6.39 -5.68 1.15
CA VAL A 16 -6.05 -4.30 0.81
C VAL A 16 -5.48 -4.26 -0.58
N ARG A 17 -6.11 -3.45 -1.44
CA ARG A 17 -5.61 -3.12 -2.77
C ARG A 17 -5.24 -1.65 -2.83
N TYR A 18 -3.95 -1.38 -3.01
CA TYR A 18 -3.41 -0.04 -3.22
C TYR A 18 -3.14 0.19 -4.70
N THR A 19 -3.83 1.15 -5.29
CA THR A 19 -3.67 1.53 -6.69
C THR A 19 -2.95 2.87 -6.78
N VAL A 20 -1.90 2.95 -7.59
CA VAL A 20 -1.18 4.18 -7.92
C VAL A 20 -1.42 4.49 -9.38
N GLU A 21 -2.14 5.57 -9.65
CA GLU A 21 -2.47 6.01 -11.01
C GLU A 21 -1.67 7.27 -11.37
N ASN A 22 -1.15 7.31 -12.59
CA ASN A 22 -0.64 8.55 -13.15
C ASN A 22 -1.78 9.38 -13.76
N THR A 23 -2.27 10.36 -13.00
CA THR A 23 -3.31 11.30 -13.41
C THR A 23 -2.78 12.51 -14.19
N GLY A 24 -1.46 12.56 -14.42
CA GLY A 24 -0.82 13.63 -15.18
C GLY A 24 -0.83 13.39 -16.69
N GLU A 25 -0.24 14.35 -17.42
CA GLU A 25 -0.15 14.32 -18.89
C GLU A 25 1.18 13.72 -19.39
N GLU A 26 2.15 13.52 -18.50
CA GLU A 26 3.49 13.01 -18.78
C GLU A 26 3.74 11.68 -18.06
N SER A 27 4.55 10.80 -18.65
CA SER A 27 4.97 9.55 -18.01
C SER A 27 5.80 9.81 -16.76
N VAL A 28 5.57 9.02 -15.71
CA VAL A 28 6.35 9.07 -14.46
C VAL A 28 7.24 7.85 -14.40
N GLU A 29 8.54 8.07 -14.17
CA GLU A 29 9.53 7.01 -13.96
C GLU A 29 9.70 6.78 -12.46
N LEU A 30 9.36 5.58 -12.00
CA LEU A 30 9.51 5.14 -10.62
C LEU A 30 10.81 4.36 -10.47
N THR A 31 11.58 4.68 -9.44
CA THR A 31 12.79 3.94 -9.06
C THR A 31 12.62 3.33 -7.68
N PHE A 32 12.77 2.01 -7.58
CA PHE A 32 12.68 1.25 -6.35
C PHE A 32 14.06 0.74 -5.93
N ARG A 33 14.38 0.83 -4.64
CA ARG A 33 15.70 0.46 -4.09
C ARG A 33 15.89 -1.05 -3.94
N ASP A 34 14.81 -1.80 -3.86
CA ASP A 34 14.75 -3.25 -3.70
C ASP A 34 13.45 -3.80 -4.33
N GLY A 35 13.25 -5.11 -4.29
CA GLY A 35 12.05 -5.76 -4.83
C GLY A 35 10.73 -5.41 -4.13
N GLY A 36 10.75 -4.62 -3.07
CA GLY A 36 9.57 -4.12 -2.38
C GLY A 36 9.07 -2.80 -2.95
N HIS A 37 8.17 -2.85 -3.93
CA HIS A 37 7.70 -1.65 -4.64
C HIS A 37 6.67 -0.82 -3.84
N ALA A 38 5.90 -1.46 -2.96
CA ALA A 38 4.93 -0.81 -2.09
C ALA A 38 4.91 -1.45 -0.70
N ASP A 39 4.37 -0.76 0.28
CA ASP A 39 4.14 -1.25 1.65
C ASP A 39 2.70 -0.98 2.08
N CYS A 40 2.26 -1.70 3.10
CA CYS A 40 0.99 -1.47 3.75
C CYS A 40 1.18 -1.43 5.25
N VAL A 41 0.65 -0.40 5.89
CA VAL A 41 0.74 -0.17 7.33
C VAL A 41 -0.67 -0.14 7.89
N VAL A 42 -0.86 -0.77 9.04
CA VAL A 42 -2.12 -0.71 9.78
C VAL A 42 -1.87 -0.06 11.13
N LEU A 43 -2.69 0.93 11.44
CA LEU A 43 -2.63 1.73 12.65
C LEU A 43 -3.88 1.50 13.51
N ASP A 44 -3.69 1.39 14.83
CA ASP A 44 -4.72 1.51 15.85
C ASP A 44 -4.55 2.89 16.53
N GLY A 45 -5.39 3.85 16.13
CA GLY A 45 -5.14 5.27 16.41
C GLY A 45 -3.82 5.74 15.78
N ASP A 46 -2.87 6.17 16.61
CA ASP A 46 -1.52 6.59 16.18
C ASP A 46 -0.47 5.46 16.25
N SER A 47 -0.86 4.26 16.73
CA SER A 47 0.06 3.15 16.95
C SER A 47 0.11 2.20 15.75
N GLU A 48 1.29 1.98 15.18
CA GLU A 48 1.51 0.91 14.19
C GLU A 48 1.35 -0.46 14.86
N VAL A 49 0.38 -1.24 14.38
CA VAL A 49 0.11 -2.60 14.87
C VAL A 49 0.54 -3.66 13.87
N TRP A 50 0.71 -3.29 12.60
CA TRP A 50 1.17 -4.19 11.56
C TRP A 50 1.78 -3.43 10.38
N ARG A 51 2.78 -4.03 9.74
CA ARG A 51 3.39 -3.56 8.51
C ARG A 51 3.69 -4.76 7.60
N TRP A 52 3.27 -4.68 6.34
CA TRP A 52 3.41 -5.78 5.38
C TRP A 52 4.86 -6.17 5.15
N SER A 53 5.74 -5.18 5.02
CA SER A 53 7.17 -5.39 4.81
C SER A 53 7.91 -5.98 6.02
N GLU A 54 7.32 -5.96 7.22
CA GLU A 54 7.97 -6.47 8.43
C GLU A 54 8.22 -7.97 8.31
N GLY A 55 9.48 -8.38 8.51
CA GLY A 55 9.90 -9.78 8.39
C GLY A 55 10.00 -10.32 6.97
N ARG A 56 9.71 -9.52 5.94
CA ARG A 56 9.91 -9.93 4.53
C ARG A 56 11.34 -9.65 4.07
N MET A 57 11.87 -10.58 3.27
CA MET A 57 13.15 -10.40 2.59
C MET A 57 12.88 -9.96 1.16
N PHE A 58 13.44 -8.81 0.76
CA PHE A 58 13.41 -8.34 -0.61
C PHE A 58 14.74 -8.59 -1.31
N THR A 59 14.70 -8.80 -2.61
CA THR A 59 15.92 -8.86 -3.42
C THR A 59 16.56 -7.49 -3.49
N MET A 60 17.88 -7.42 -3.30
CA MET A 60 18.68 -6.18 -3.45
C MET A 60 18.92 -5.84 -4.92
N ALA A 61 17.85 -5.78 -5.71
CA ALA A 61 17.88 -5.39 -7.11
C ALA A 61 17.07 -4.10 -7.25
N MET A 62 17.67 -3.07 -7.83
CA MET A 62 16.96 -1.84 -8.16
C MET A 62 15.95 -2.13 -9.27
N GLY A 63 14.72 -1.65 -9.08
CA GLY A 63 13.63 -1.75 -10.04
C GLY A 63 13.33 -0.40 -10.66
N HIS A 64 12.98 -0.40 -11.95
CA HIS A 64 12.45 0.78 -12.63
C HIS A 64 11.12 0.43 -13.27
N GLU A 65 10.13 1.30 -13.09
CA GLU A 65 8.80 1.14 -13.68
C GLU A 65 8.34 2.47 -14.25
N THR A 66 7.83 2.46 -15.48
CA THR A 66 7.29 3.67 -16.12
C THR A 66 5.77 3.59 -16.12
N VAL A 67 5.12 4.56 -15.49
CA VAL A 67 3.67 4.69 -15.48
C VAL A 67 3.28 5.77 -16.47
N ALA A 68 2.71 5.37 -17.61
CA ALA A 68 2.25 6.30 -18.64
C ALA A 68 0.98 7.05 -18.18
N PRO A 69 0.61 8.17 -18.86
CA PRO A 69 -0.60 8.92 -18.54
C PRO A 69 -1.85 8.04 -18.59
N GLY A 70 -2.59 7.98 -17.48
CA GLY A 70 -3.80 7.16 -17.33
C GLY A 70 -3.55 5.67 -17.03
N ASP A 71 -2.30 5.23 -16.96
CA ASP A 71 -1.96 3.89 -16.47
C ASP A 71 -1.85 3.87 -14.94
N SER A 72 -1.98 2.65 -14.39
CA SER A 72 -1.89 2.42 -12.95
C SER A 72 -1.13 1.15 -12.59
N LEU A 73 -0.55 1.18 -11.39
CA LEU A 73 0.04 0.04 -10.70
C LEU A 73 -0.86 -0.37 -9.55
N ALA A 74 -1.00 -1.66 -9.30
CA ALA A 74 -1.80 -2.15 -8.19
C ALA A 74 -1.01 -3.14 -7.33
N PHE A 75 -1.10 -2.96 -6.02
CA PHE A 75 -0.42 -3.76 -5.01
C PHE A 75 -1.45 -4.35 -4.06
N GLU A 76 -1.29 -5.63 -3.74
CA GLU A 76 -2.23 -6.39 -2.92
C GLU A 76 -1.56 -6.82 -1.62
N PHE A 77 -2.25 -6.60 -0.51
CA PHE A 77 -1.79 -6.91 0.83
C PHE A 77 -2.91 -7.58 1.61
N GLU A 78 -2.55 -8.55 2.46
CA GLU A 78 -3.48 -9.25 3.33
C GLU A 78 -3.01 -9.07 4.77
N TRP A 79 -3.94 -8.66 5.63
CA TRP A 79 -3.72 -8.51 7.06
C TRP A 79 -4.80 -9.28 7.84
N THR A 80 -4.39 -10.08 8.82
CA THR A 80 -5.31 -10.78 9.73
C THR A 80 -5.36 -10.04 11.07
N PRO A 81 -6.45 -9.33 11.39
CA PRO A 81 -6.58 -8.65 12.68
C PRO A 81 -6.68 -9.65 13.83
N SER A 82 -5.96 -9.38 14.93
CA SER A 82 -6.07 -10.19 16.16
C SER A 82 -7.19 -9.74 17.09
N THR A 83 -7.71 -8.53 16.88
CA THR A 83 -8.73 -7.89 17.71
C THR A 83 -9.72 -7.13 16.82
N THR A 84 -10.96 -7.02 17.26
CA THR A 84 -11.97 -6.15 16.64
C THR A 84 -11.73 -4.69 17.02
N GLY A 85 -12.01 -3.75 16.13
CA GLY A 85 -11.79 -2.34 16.40
C GLY A 85 -11.83 -1.47 15.16
N GLU A 86 -11.52 -0.19 15.33
CA GLU A 86 -11.31 0.75 14.23
C GLU A 86 -9.82 0.83 13.93
N TYR A 87 -9.46 0.70 12.65
CA TYR A 87 -8.07 0.71 12.20
C TYR A 87 -7.93 1.65 11.00
N THR A 88 -6.76 2.29 10.88
CA THR A 88 -6.38 3.03 9.67
C THR A 88 -5.41 2.18 8.86
N VAL A 89 -5.83 1.79 7.66
CA VAL A 89 -4.99 1.11 6.68
C VAL A 89 -4.34 2.17 5.79
N ARG A 90 -3.03 2.08 5.57
CA ARG A 90 -2.26 3.00 4.74
C ARG A 90 -1.42 2.25 3.72
N GLY A 91 -1.60 2.55 2.45
CA GLY A 91 -0.75 2.08 1.35
C GLY A 91 0.30 3.13 1.03
N GLU A 92 1.55 2.71 0.87
CA GLU A 92 2.70 3.59 0.63
C GLU A 92 3.53 3.07 -0.55
N LEU A 93 3.74 3.92 -1.56
CA LEU A 93 4.68 3.65 -2.63
C LEU A 93 6.12 3.80 -2.10
N ARG A 94 7.00 2.84 -2.39
CA ARG A 94 8.40 2.84 -1.94
C ARG A 94 9.38 3.34 -3.01
N ALA A 95 8.91 4.23 -3.87
CA ALA A 95 9.75 4.88 -4.88
C ALA A 95 10.65 5.95 -4.23
N ASP A 96 11.85 6.16 -4.77
CA ASP A 96 12.87 7.04 -4.18
C ASP A 96 12.46 8.53 -4.19
N GLU A 97 11.90 8.98 -5.31
CA GLU A 97 11.63 10.40 -5.58
C GLU A 97 10.13 10.75 -5.54
N GLU A 98 9.26 9.74 -5.46
CA GLU A 98 7.80 9.90 -5.49
C GLU A 98 7.17 9.48 -4.16
N ASP A 99 6.62 10.45 -3.43
CA ASP A 99 5.77 10.21 -2.25
C ASP A 99 4.32 10.05 -2.71
N CYS A 100 3.89 8.81 -2.93
CA CYS A 100 2.50 8.49 -3.16
C CYS A 100 2.01 7.59 -2.04
N ARG A 101 0.88 7.97 -1.43
CA ARG A 101 0.25 7.22 -0.35
C ARG A 101 -1.25 7.45 -0.34
N ALA A 102 -1.96 6.50 0.21
CA ALA A 102 -3.38 6.62 0.49
C ALA A 102 -3.68 5.96 1.83
N GLU A 103 -4.70 6.44 2.52
CA GLU A 103 -5.15 5.87 3.78
C GLU A 103 -6.67 5.73 3.80
N ARG A 104 -7.15 4.74 4.56
CA ARG A 104 -8.56 4.47 4.72
C ARG A 104 -8.82 3.86 6.09
N THR A 105 -9.77 4.45 6.81
CA THR A 105 -10.28 3.89 8.06
C THR A 105 -11.24 2.74 7.78
N ILE A 106 -11.10 1.66 8.53
CA ILE A 106 -11.96 0.48 8.50
C ILE A 106 -12.40 0.09 9.90
N SER A 107 -13.52 -0.63 9.97
CA SER A 107 -13.99 -1.26 11.20
C SER A 107 -13.94 -2.77 11.04
N VAL A 108 -13.21 -3.43 11.93
CA VAL A 108 -13.15 -4.89 12.03
C VAL A 108 -14.16 -5.31 13.10
N GLU A 109 -15.26 -5.91 12.66
CA GLU A 109 -16.37 -6.28 13.54
C GLU A 109 -16.25 -7.72 14.06
N SER A 110 -15.41 -8.54 13.45
CA SER A 110 -15.18 -9.93 13.82
C SER A 110 -13.76 -10.34 13.46
N VAL A 111 -13.18 -11.22 14.28
CA VAL A 111 -11.89 -11.87 14.03
C VAL A 111 -12.13 -13.38 14.11
N GLU A 112 -11.52 -14.15 13.22
CA GLU A 112 -11.69 -15.61 13.16
C GLU A 112 -10.94 -16.37 14.28
#